data_AF-A0A0T5NZM6-F1
#
_entry.id   AF-A0A0T5NZM6-F1
#
_cell.length_a   1.000
_cell.length_b   1.000
_cell.length_c   1.000
_cell.angle_alpha   90.00
_cell.angle_beta   90.00
_cell.angle_gamma   90.00
#
_symmetry.space_group_name_H-M   'P 1'
#
loop_
_entity.id
_entity.type
_entity.pdbx_description
1 polymer ?
#
loop_
_entity_poly.entity_id
_entity_poly.type
_entity_poly.pdbx_seq_one_letter_code
_entity_poly.pdbx_strand_id
1 'polypeptide(L)'
;MPILTIRKSLQRAAEKLEIMTEENGRKINQHTLKHTAITLAIQNGMSIEQAADYFSTSPQTISDVYWHHSPSYHDQQVDIMDNLKKRRA
;
A
#
# COMPACT_ATOMS: atom_id res chain seq x y z
N MET A 1 28.83 1.25 -17.72
CA MET A 1 28.72 -0.11 -17.13
C MET A 1 27.36 -0.69 -17.45
N PRO A 2 27.27 -1.94 -17.95
CA PRO A 2 25.98 -2.57 -18.21
C PRO A 2 25.23 -2.83 -16.89
N ILE A 3 23.92 -2.56 -16.90
CA ILE A 3 23.05 -2.87 -15.76
C ILE A 3 22.75 -4.37 -15.83
N LEU A 4 23.38 -5.13 -14.93
CA LEU A 4 23.23 -6.59 -14.87
C LEU A 4 21.89 -7.04 -14.31
N THR A 5 21.21 -6.24 -13.48
CA THR A 5 19.92 -6.60 -12.86
C THR A 5 19.03 -5.38 -12.58
N ILE A 6 17.70 -5.57 -12.70
CA ILE A 6 16.67 -4.54 -12.40
C ILE A 6 16.79 -4.01 -10.96
N ARG A 7 17.14 -4.89 -10.02
CA ARG A 7 17.37 -4.47 -8.63
C ARG A 7 18.49 -3.44 -8.53
N LYS A 8 19.63 -3.69 -9.19
CA LYS A 8 20.80 -2.79 -9.12
C LYS A 8 20.52 -1.46 -9.83
N SER A 9 19.72 -1.44 -10.89
CA SER A 9 19.34 -0.16 -11.51
C SER A 9 18.42 0.65 -10.62
N LEU A 10 17.38 0.04 -10.03
CA LEU A 10 16.45 0.74 -9.14
C LEU A 10 17.17 1.30 -7.92
N GLN A 11 18.05 0.52 -7.31
CA GLN A 11 18.82 0.98 -6.16
C GLN A 11 19.72 2.17 -6.52
N ARG A 12 20.46 2.11 -7.63
CA ARG A 12 21.31 3.23 -8.07
C ARG A 12 20.51 4.49 -8.43
N ALA A 13 19.35 4.32 -9.05
CA ALA A 13 18.46 5.44 -9.33
C ALA A 13 17.98 6.10 -8.03
N ALA A 14 17.62 5.28 -7.03
CA ALA A 14 17.18 5.75 -5.72
C ALA A 14 18.29 6.50 -4.95
N GLU A 15 19.52 5.97 -4.99
CA GLU A 15 20.70 6.64 -4.42
C GLU A 15 20.95 7.99 -5.12
N LYS A 16 20.88 8.03 -6.46
CA LYS A 16 21.10 9.25 -7.24
C LYS A 16 20.03 10.33 -7.01
N LEU A 17 18.80 9.92 -6.72
CA LEU A 17 17.68 10.83 -6.43
C LEU A 17 17.61 11.21 -4.95
N GLU A 18 18.56 10.77 -4.12
CA GLU A 18 18.62 11.04 -2.68
C GLU A 18 17.36 10.60 -1.90
N ILE A 19 16.55 9.71 -2.49
CA ILE A 19 15.35 9.13 -1.84
C ILE A 19 15.69 7.95 -0.93
N MET A 20 16.90 7.38 -1.08
CA MET A 20 17.49 6.44 -0.13
C MET A 20 18.52 7.17 0.73
N THR A 21 18.13 7.55 1.95
CA THR A 21 19.04 8.07 2.97
C THR A 21 19.48 6.94 3.90
N GLU A 22 20.67 7.06 4.52
CA GLU A 22 21.11 6.13 5.58
C GLU A 22 20.11 6.10 6.75
N GLU A 23 19.42 7.23 6.98
CA GLU A 23 18.37 7.40 7.98
C GLU A 23 17.08 6.61 7.65
N ASN A 24 16.69 6.53 6.38
CA ASN A 24 15.44 5.87 5.99
C ASN A 24 15.55 4.36 5.78
N GLY A 25 16.76 3.77 5.71
CA GLY A 25 17.05 2.32 5.73
C GLY A 25 16.31 1.42 4.71
N ARG A 26 15.44 1.98 3.87
CA ARG A 26 14.48 1.24 3.05
C ARG A 26 15.10 0.93 1.70
N LYS A 27 15.27 -0.36 1.42
CA LYS A 27 15.75 -0.87 0.13
C LYS A 27 14.65 -0.72 -0.92
N ILE A 28 14.86 0.17 -1.89
CA ILE A 28 13.97 0.26 -3.06
C ILE A 28 14.27 -0.89 -4.01
N ASN A 29 13.28 -1.75 -4.20
CA ASN A 29 13.33 -2.88 -5.11
C ASN A 29 11.94 -3.13 -5.73
N GLN A 30 11.85 -4.10 -6.64
CA GLN A 30 10.61 -4.45 -7.33
C GLN A 30 9.42 -4.73 -6.39
N HIS A 31 9.65 -5.37 -5.24
CA HIS A 31 8.60 -5.68 -4.27
C HIS A 31 8.16 -4.40 -3.55
N THR A 32 9.09 -3.51 -3.20
CA THR A 32 8.75 -2.19 -2.62
C THR A 32 7.83 -1.42 -3.57
N LEU A 33 8.12 -1.41 -4.87
CA LEU A 33 7.26 -0.76 -5.87
C LEU A 33 5.90 -1.45 -6.00
N LYS A 34 5.84 -2.80 -5.94
CA LYS A 34 4.56 -3.53 -5.92
C LYS A 34 3.73 -3.17 -4.69
N HIS A 35 4.34 -3.10 -3.51
CA HIS A 35 3.65 -2.65 -2.29
C HIS A 35 3.07 -1.25 -2.45
N THR A 36 3.87 -0.31 -2.96
CA THR A 36 3.41 1.06 -3.22
C THR A 36 2.24 1.09 -4.21
N ALA A 37 2.32 0.33 -5.30
CA ALA A 37 1.25 0.27 -6.29
C ALA A 37 -0.06 -0.27 -5.69
N ILE A 38 0.00 -1.32 -4.87
CA ILE A 38 -1.18 -1.87 -4.19
C ILE A 38 -1.78 -0.83 -3.23
N THR A 39 -0.96 -0.21 -2.38
CA THR A 39 -1.42 0.84 -1.46
C THR A 39 -2.13 1.96 -2.20
N LEU A 40 -1.56 2.46 -3.30
CA LEU A 40 -2.16 3.52 -4.10
C LEU A 40 -3.50 3.08 -4.71
N ALA A 41 -3.59 1.85 -5.23
CA ALA A 41 -4.84 1.33 -5.78
C ALA A 41 -5.96 1.26 -4.72
N ILE A 42 -5.64 0.77 -3.52
CA ILE A 42 -6.59 0.69 -2.40
C ILE A 42 -7.02 2.10 -1.94
N GLN A 43 -6.08 3.05 -1.84
CA GLN A 43 -6.40 4.45 -1.50
C GLN A 43 -7.33 5.09 -2.53
N ASN A 44 -7.23 4.69 -3.80
CA ASN A 44 -8.12 5.15 -4.87
C ASN A 44 -9.45 4.36 -4.94
N GLY A 45 -9.75 3.53 -3.93
CA GLY A 45 -11.05 2.87 -3.79
C GLY A 45 -11.18 1.52 -4.50
N MET A 46 -10.07 0.90 -4.91
CA MET A 46 -10.11 -0.47 -5.44
C MET A 46 -10.57 -1.45 -4.34
N SER A 47 -11.48 -2.37 -4.67
CA SER A 47 -11.94 -3.39 -3.72
C SER A 47 -10.85 -4.42 -3.42
N ILE A 48 -11.03 -5.18 -2.34
CA ILE A 48 -10.11 -6.27 -1.94
C ILE A 48 -9.93 -7.27 -3.10
N GLU A 49 -11.04 -7.68 -3.72
CA GLU A 49 -11.10 -8.66 -4.80
C GLU A 49 -10.44 -8.11 -6.07
N GLN A 50 -10.77 -6.88 -6.45
CA GLN A 50 -10.18 -6.22 -7.62
C GLN A 50 -8.66 -6.10 -7.49
N ALA A 51 -8.17 -5.71 -6.30
CA ALA A 51 -6.75 -5.60 -6.04
C ALA A 51 -6.06 -6.97 -6.01
N ALA A 52 -6.70 -7.98 -5.42
CA ALA A 52 -6.18 -9.35 -5.39
C ALA A 52 -5.98 -9.89 -6.80
N ASP A 53 -7.00 -9.74 -7.66
CA ASP A 53 -6.97 -10.18 -9.05
C ASP A 53 -5.90 -9.42 -9.85
N TYR A 54 -5.92 -8.08 -9.79
CA TYR A 54 -5.02 -7.24 -10.59
C TYR A 54 -3.55 -7.44 -10.21
N PHE A 55 -3.23 -7.50 -8.92
CA PHE A 55 -1.85 -7.65 -8.45
C PHE A 55 -1.41 -9.11 -8.28
N SER A 56 -2.25 -10.07 -8.69
CA SER A 56 -2.00 -11.51 -8.58
C SER A 56 -1.54 -11.90 -7.17
N THR A 57 -2.35 -11.55 -6.18
CA THR A 57 -2.14 -11.89 -4.77
C THR A 57 -3.44 -12.33 -4.13
N SER A 58 -3.40 -12.82 -2.89
CA SER A 58 -4.62 -13.32 -2.25
C SER A 58 -5.46 -12.16 -1.68
N PRO A 59 -6.81 -12.29 -1.67
CA PRO A 59 -7.68 -11.37 -0.94
C PRO A 59 -7.29 -11.22 0.53
N GLN A 60 -6.84 -12.31 1.16
CA GLN A 60 -6.33 -12.31 2.53
C GLN A 60 -5.13 -11.37 2.69
N THR A 61 -4.16 -11.43 1.77
CA THR A 61 -3.01 -10.52 1.76
C THR A 61 -3.44 -9.07 1.57
N ILE A 62 -4.44 -8.80 0.73
CA ILE A 62 -4.98 -7.45 0.55
C ILE A 62 -5.62 -6.94 1.85
N SER A 63 -6.48 -7.77 2.46
CA SER A 63 -7.14 -7.49 3.74
C SER A 63 -6.13 -7.18 4.85
N ASP A 64 -5.15 -8.06 5.05
CA ASP A 64 -4.24 -7.98 6.20
C ASP A 64 -3.23 -6.83 6.07
N VAL A 65 -2.76 -6.55 4.86
CA VAL A 65 -1.59 -5.68 4.65
C VAL A 65 -1.97 -4.30 4.14
N TYR A 66 -3.05 -4.15 3.37
CA TYR A 66 -3.31 -2.89 2.66
C TYR A 66 -4.69 -2.29 2.89
N TRP A 67 -5.69 -3.09 3.28
CA TRP A 67 -7.08 -2.63 3.36
C TRP A 67 -7.30 -1.46 4.32
N HIS A 68 -6.46 -1.32 5.36
CA HIS A 68 -6.47 -0.18 6.27
C HIS A 68 -6.19 1.18 5.61
N HIS A 69 -5.72 1.19 4.36
CA HIS A 69 -5.57 2.40 3.56
C HIS A 69 -6.80 2.74 2.71
N SER A 70 -7.83 1.90 2.70
CA SER A 70 -9.05 2.13 1.94
C SER A 70 -9.80 3.33 2.49
N PRO A 71 -10.37 4.20 1.63
CA PRO A 71 -11.26 5.27 2.09
C PRO A 71 -12.46 4.72 2.87
N SER A 72 -12.88 3.48 2.59
CA SER A 72 -14.01 2.83 3.23
C SER A 72 -13.68 1.97 4.44
N TYR A 73 -12.41 1.98 4.91
CA TYR A 73 -11.97 1.09 5.99
C TYR A 73 -12.73 1.28 7.31
N HIS A 74 -13.25 2.50 7.54
CA HIS A 74 -13.93 2.88 8.78
C HIS A 74 -15.39 3.28 8.61
N ASP A 75 -15.97 3.19 7.40
CA ASP A 75 -17.32 3.67 7.12
C ASP A 75 -18.36 3.08 8.09
N GLN A 76 -18.36 1.76 8.24
CA GLN A 76 -19.29 1.07 9.14
C GLN A 76 -19.03 1.39 10.62
N GLN A 77 -17.77 1.54 11.02
CA GLN A 77 -17.38 1.82 12.39
C GLN A 77 -17.79 3.23 12.79
N VAL A 78 -17.67 4.19 11.87
CA VAL A 78 -18.18 5.57 12.05
C VAL A 78 -19.69 5.54 12.28
N ASP A 79 -20.44 4.82 11.44
CA ASP A 79 -21.90 4.69 11.59
C ASP A 79 -22.32 4.11 12.94
N ILE A 80 -21.62 3.06 13.41
CA ILE A 80 -21.88 2.45 14.72
C ILE A 80 -21.64 3.47 15.83
N MET A 81 -20.52 4.20 15.78
CA MET A 81 -20.16 5.18 16.81
C MET A 81 -21.13 6.36 16.85
N ASP A 82 -21.61 6.83 15.71
CA ASP A 82 -22.58 7.92 15.66
C ASP A 82 -23.98 7.48 16.13
N ASN A 83 -24.37 6.23 15.86
CA ASN A 83 -25.61 5.67 16.39
C ASN A 83 -25.57 5.47 17.92
N LEU A 84 -24.41 5.21 18.52
CA LEU A 84 -24.25 5.16 19.97
C LEU A 84 -24.52 6.51 20.64
N LYS A 85 -24.08 7.62 20.02
CA LYS A 85 -24.34 8.97 20.54
C LYS A 85 -25.83 9.29 20.56
N LYS A 86 -26.55 8.95 19.49
CA LYS A 86 -28.01 9.17 19.38
C LYS A 86 -28.82 8.45 20.45
N ARG A 87 -28.37 7.27 20.90
CA ARG A 87 -29.05 6.49 21.96
C ARG A 87 -28.83 7.05 23.37
N ARG A 88 -27.85 7.95 23.55
CA ARG A 88 -27.46 8.52 24.85
C ARG A 88 -27.96 9.97 25.04
N ALA A 89 -28.49 10.58 23.99
CA ALA A 89 -29.12 11.91 24.01
C ALA A 89 -30.63 11.78 24.22
#